data_AF-A0AAW0YS32-F1
#
_entry.id   AF-A0AAW0YS32-F1
#
_cell.length_a   1.000
_cell.length_b   1.000
_cell.length_c   1.000
_cell.angle_alpha   90.00
_cell.angle_beta   90.00
_cell.angle_gamma   90.00
#
_symmetry.space_group_name_H-M   'P 1'
#
loop_
_entity.id
_entity.type
_entity.pdbx_description
1 polymer ?
#
loop_
_entity_poly.entity_id
_entity_poly.type
_entity_poly.pdbx_seq_one_letter_code
_entity_poly.pdbx_strand_id
1 'polypeptide(L)'
;LHLLPGASKSNKLRTRTVTKTVNPDFNETLTYYGISDQEMARKTLRLTILDEERFGCDFLGEARMALKKVRPHETKRIRINLEKRAILLEDEVKGEAERGKVLLSLKYATQRSALIVGIVRCA
;
A
#
# COMPACT_ATOMS: atom_id res chain seq x y z
N LEU A 1 -4.91 -0.03 3.00
CA LEU A 1 -3.53 0.33 3.41
C LEU A 1 -3.41 0.22 4.92
N HIS A 2 -2.28 -0.26 5.43
CA HIS A 2 -1.96 -0.23 6.87
C HIS A 2 -0.46 -0.29 7.12
N LEU A 3 -0.06 0.08 8.34
CA LEU A 3 1.34 0.10 8.77
C LEU A 3 1.64 -1.10 9.69
N LEU A 4 2.83 -1.70 9.53
CA LEU A 4 3.33 -2.84 10.30
C LEU A 4 4.71 -2.54 10.91
N PRO A 5 5.08 -3.05 12.11
CA PRO A 5 4.22 -3.71 13.10
C PRO A 5 3.35 -2.67 13.84
N GLY A 6 2.29 -3.14 14.51
CA GLY A 6 1.31 -2.26 15.18
C GLY A 6 0.00 -2.09 14.41
N ALA A 7 -0.44 -3.14 13.69
CA ALA A 7 -1.74 -3.17 13.03
C ALA A 7 -2.89 -3.23 14.06
N SER A 8 -3.30 -2.06 14.58
CA SER A 8 -4.65 -1.90 15.12
C SER A 8 -5.65 -1.79 13.96
N LYS A 9 -6.86 -2.37 14.10
CA LYS A 9 -7.95 -2.21 13.12
C LYS A 9 -8.27 -0.73 12.84
N SER A 10 -7.93 0.18 13.77
CA SER A 10 -8.12 1.64 13.66
C SER A 10 -7.23 2.33 12.62
N ASN A 11 -6.10 1.72 12.21
CA ASN A 11 -5.13 2.36 11.30
C ASN A 11 -5.21 1.83 9.86
N LYS A 12 -6.38 1.36 9.42
CA LYS A 12 -6.60 0.97 8.03
C LYS A 12 -7.23 2.14 7.26
N LEU A 13 -6.54 2.61 6.23
CA LEU A 13 -7.08 3.59 5.29
C LEU A 13 -7.42 2.87 3.97
N ARG A 14 -8.52 3.26 3.34
CA ARG A 14 -9.03 2.66 2.11
C ARG A 14 -9.33 3.78 1.11
N THR A 15 -8.97 3.55 -0.15
CA THR A 15 -9.37 4.44 -1.26
C THR A 15 -10.81 4.21 -1.66
N ARG A 16 -11.34 5.09 -2.51
CA ARG A 16 -12.58 4.82 -3.25
C ARG A 16 -12.39 3.64 -4.21
N THR A 17 -13.50 2.97 -4.50
CA THR A 17 -13.57 1.91 -5.51
C THR A 17 -13.70 2.54 -6.90
N VAL A 18 -12.80 2.16 -7.81
CA VAL A 18 -12.88 2.55 -9.22
C VAL A 18 -13.48 1.38 -9.97
N THR A 19 -14.64 1.57 -10.60
CA THR A 19 -15.41 0.48 -11.21
C THR A 19 -15.11 0.33 -12.70
N LYS A 20 -15.35 -0.87 -13.24
CA LYS A 20 -15.31 -1.16 -14.69
C LYS A 20 -13.94 -0.92 -15.37
N THR A 21 -12.83 -1.16 -14.68
CA THR A 21 -11.49 -1.04 -15.27
C THR A 21 -10.49 -1.99 -14.60
N VAL A 22 -9.58 -2.53 -15.40
CA VAL A 22 -8.40 -3.30 -14.92
C VAL A 22 -7.18 -2.41 -14.69
N ASN A 23 -7.24 -1.14 -15.12
CA ASN A 23 -6.19 -0.13 -14.94
C ASN A 23 -6.74 1.08 -14.17
N PRO A 24 -7.07 0.95 -12.87
CA PRO A 24 -7.69 2.03 -12.11
C PRO A 24 -6.70 3.18 -11.86
N ASP A 25 -7.11 4.40 -12.24
CA ASP A 25 -6.50 5.65 -11.79
C ASP A 25 -7.22 6.12 -10.52
N PHE A 26 -6.57 5.99 -9.37
CA PHE A 26 -7.14 6.38 -8.08
C PHE A 26 -6.97 7.88 -7.81
N ASN A 27 -5.78 8.42 -8.09
CA ASN A 27 -5.38 9.80 -7.79
C ASN A 27 -5.82 10.30 -6.40
N GLU A 28 -5.73 9.43 -5.39
CA GLU A 28 -6.23 9.68 -4.03
C GLU A 28 -5.07 9.82 -3.06
N THR A 29 -5.18 10.71 -2.07
CA THR A 29 -4.16 10.88 -1.02
C THR A 29 -4.74 10.52 0.35
N LEU A 30 -4.05 9.60 1.03
CA LEU A 30 -4.39 9.11 2.36
C LEU A 30 -3.28 9.50 3.34
N THR A 31 -3.65 10.07 4.49
CA THR A 31 -2.68 10.58 5.46
C THR A 31 -2.76 9.80 6.77
N TYR A 32 -1.64 9.24 7.20
CA TYR A 32 -1.45 8.70 8.54
C TYR A 32 -0.86 9.79 9.44
N TYR A 33 -1.58 10.16 10.50
CA TYR A 33 -1.11 11.09 11.51
C TYR A 33 -0.46 10.37 12.70
N GLY A 34 0.34 11.09 13.48
CA GLY A 34 1.02 10.56 14.66
C GLY A 34 2.20 9.64 14.36
N ILE A 35 2.74 9.68 13.14
CA ILE A 35 3.91 8.88 12.75
C ILE A 35 5.18 9.59 13.19
N SER A 36 5.98 8.94 14.04
CA SER A 36 7.26 9.45 14.52
C SER A 36 8.45 9.00 13.66
N ASP A 37 9.62 9.62 13.83
CA ASP A 37 10.84 9.25 13.11
C ASP A 37 11.27 7.81 13.42
N GLN A 38 11.13 7.38 14.68
CA GLN A 38 11.40 6.01 15.09
C GLN A 38 10.43 5.02 14.43
N GLU A 39 9.20 5.45 14.13
CA GLU A 39 8.24 4.66 13.38
C GLU A 39 8.58 4.58 11.90
N MET A 40 9.01 5.69 11.29
CA MET A 40 9.51 5.71 9.92
C MET A 40 10.70 4.75 9.72
N ALA A 41 11.56 4.59 10.73
CA ALA A 41 12.70 3.67 10.66
C ALA A 41 12.30 2.18 10.70
N ARG A 42 11.25 1.83 11.45
CA ARG A 42 10.87 0.42 11.72
C ARG A 42 9.65 -0.08 10.94
N LYS A 43 8.74 0.82 10.54
CA LYS A 43 7.46 0.41 9.97
C LYS A 43 7.54 0.13 8.47
N THR A 44 6.62 -0.70 8.01
CA THR A 44 6.39 -1.06 6.62
C THR A 44 4.97 -0.68 6.24
N LEU A 45 4.83 0.06 5.15
CA LEU A 45 3.54 0.30 4.50
C LEU A 45 3.15 -0.96 3.73
N ARG A 46 1.93 -1.42 3.95
CA ARG A 46 1.33 -2.53 3.22
C ARG A 46 0.06 -2.07 2.54
N LEU A 47 -0.03 -2.33 1.25
CA LEU A 47 -1.17 -2.03 0.40
C LEU A 47 -1.74 -3.32 -0.12
N THR A 48 -3.04 -3.54 0.11
CA THR A 48 -3.76 -4.70 -0.39
C THR A 48 -4.72 -4.22 -1.45
N ILE A 49 -4.64 -4.80 -2.63
CA ILE A 49 -5.50 -4.51 -3.77
C ILE A 49 -6.59 -5.58 -3.80
N LEU A 50 -7.83 -5.12 -3.82
CA LEU A 50 -9.02 -5.96 -3.81
C LEU A 50 -9.91 -5.57 -4.98
N ASP A 51 -10.53 -6.55 -5.62
CA ASP A 51 -11.68 -6.34 -6.48
C ASP A 51 -12.94 -6.37 -5.60
N GLU A 52 -13.83 -5.39 -5.72
CA GLU A 52 -15.04 -5.32 -4.91
C GLU A 52 -16.24 -5.77 -5.74
N GLU A 53 -16.83 -6.89 -5.33
CA GLU A 53 -17.99 -7.49 -5.98
C GLU A 53 -19.24 -7.34 -5.11
N ARG A 54 -20.41 -7.64 -5.68
CA ARG A 54 -21.71 -7.53 -4.99
C ARG A 54 -21.79 -8.32 -3.67
N PHE A 55 -21.04 -9.41 -3.55
CA PHE A 55 -21.12 -10.31 -2.40
C PHE A 55 -19.76 -10.55 -1.71
N GLY A 56 -18.74 -9.75 -2.00
CA GLY A 56 -17.42 -9.98 -1.44
C GLY A 56 -16.33 -9.09 -1.99
N CYS A 57 -15.10 -9.47 -1.66
CA CYS A 57 -13.92 -8.85 -2.24
C CYS A 57 -12.88 -9.92 -2.60
N ASP A 58 -12.44 -9.92 -3.86
CA ASP A 58 -11.41 -10.81 -4.34
C ASP A 58 -10.02 -10.19 -4.18
N PHE A 59 -9.07 -10.99 -3.71
CA PHE A 59 -7.69 -10.51 -3.52
C PHE A 59 -6.93 -10.51 -4.84
N LEU A 60 -6.56 -9.32 -5.31
CA LEU A 60 -5.79 -9.16 -6.54
C LEU A 60 -4.28 -9.20 -6.27
N GLY A 61 -3.81 -8.60 -5.17
CA GLY A 61 -2.40 -8.58 -4.84
C GLY A 61 -2.04 -7.69 -3.65
N GLU A 62 -0.78 -7.76 -3.23
CA GLU A 62 -0.25 -6.96 -2.14
C GLU A 62 1.07 -6.29 -2.52
N ALA A 63 1.26 -5.04 -2.11
CA ALA A 63 2.53 -4.33 -2.21
C ALA A 63 3.03 -3.97 -0.80
N ARG A 64 4.33 -4.12 -0.58
CA ARG A 64 4.99 -3.79 0.69
C ARG A 64 6.16 -2.85 0.46
N MET A 65 6.32 -1.89 1.37
CA MET A 65 7.44 -0.96 1.32
C MET A 65 7.87 -0.51 2.72
N ALA A 66 9.14 -0.74 3.05
CA ALA A 66 9.74 -0.23 4.27
C ALA A 66 9.79 1.31 4.25
N LEU A 67 9.28 1.95 5.31
CA LEU A 67 9.19 3.42 5.39
C LEU A 67 10.56 4.09 5.48
N LYS A 68 11.60 3.39 5.96
CA LYS A 68 12.98 3.87 6.01
C LYS A 68 13.56 4.29 4.64
N LYS A 69 12.92 3.88 3.55
CA LYS A 69 13.30 4.25 2.17
C LYS A 69 12.75 5.62 1.73
N VAL A 70 11.96 6.28 2.58
CA VAL A 70 11.36 7.61 2.34
C VAL A 70 12.16 8.65 3.10
N ARG A 71 12.69 9.66 2.39
CA ARG A 71 13.38 10.78 3.02
C ARG A 71 12.36 11.80 3.57
N PRO A 72 12.59 12.39 4.75
CA PRO A 72 11.73 13.45 5.27
C PRO A 72 11.60 14.63 4.29
N HIS A 73 10.41 15.22 4.25
CA HIS A 73 10.03 16.38 3.44
C HIS A 73 10.11 16.20 1.91
N GLU A 74 10.54 15.05 1.44
CA GLU A 74 10.62 14.72 0.02
C GLU A 74 9.43 13.87 -0.41
N THR A 75 8.91 14.16 -1.61
CA THR A 75 7.90 13.30 -2.24
C THR A 75 8.60 12.31 -3.15
N LYS A 76 8.47 11.02 -2.82
CA LYS A 76 9.04 9.92 -3.61
C LYS A 76 7.94 9.17 -4.35
N ARG A 77 8.08 9.05 -5.68
CA ARG A 77 7.20 8.22 -6.51
C ARG A 77 7.85 6.86 -6.78
N ILE A 78 7.10 5.79 -6.59
CA ILE A 78 7.60 4.41 -6.66
C ILE A 78 6.57 3.52 -7.35
N ARG A 79 7.04 2.65 -8.25
CA ARG A 79 6.26 1.53 -8.79
C ARG A 79 6.63 0.25 -8.05
N ILE A 80 5.63 -0.48 -7.57
CA ILE A 80 5.83 -1.71 -6.80
C ILE A 80 5.01 -2.83 -7.45
N ASN A 81 5.65 -3.98 -7.68
CA ASN A 81 4.97 -5.17 -8.19
C ASN A 81 4.01 -5.73 -7.15
N LEU A 82 2.87 -6.24 -7.60
CA LEU A 82 1.91 -6.91 -6.73
C LEU A 82 2.36 -8.35 -6.48
N GLU A 83 2.43 -8.71 -5.20
CA GLU A 83 2.80 -10.03 -4.72
C GLU A 83 1.55 -10.85 -4.35
N LYS A 84 1.70 -12.19 -4.39
CA LYS A 84 0.70 -13.11 -3.83
C LYS A 84 0.60 -12.89 -2.31
N ARG A 85 -0.54 -13.25 -1.74
CA ARG A 85 -0.67 -13.28 -0.28
C ARG A 85 0.32 -14.30 0.27
N ALA A 86 1.21 -13.90 1.17
CA ALA A 86 2.11 -14.83 1.84
C ALA A 86 1.26 -15.75 2.75
N ILE A 87 0.93 -16.94 2.25
CA ILE A 87 0.35 -18.02 3.05
C ILE A 87 1.55 -18.84 3.54
N LEU A 88 1.63 -19.09 4.85
CA LEU A 88 2.66 -19.95 5.45
C LEU A 88 2.32 -21.44 5.25
N LEU A 89 2.00 -21.83 4.02
CA LEU A 89 1.73 -23.22 3.67
C LEU A 89 2.56 -23.53 2.43
N GLU A 90 3.50 -24.45 2.65
CA GLU A 90 4.31 -25.12 1.65
C GLU A 90 3.37 -25.68 0.56
N ASP A 91 3.53 -25.21 -0.66
CA ASP A 91 3.65 -26.06 -1.84
C ASP A 91 4.02 -25.18 -3.03
N GLU A 92 5.16 -25.52 -3.64
CA GLU A 92 5.66 -24.89 -4.84
C GLU A 92 4.66 -25.07 -5.98
N VAL A 93 3.98 -23.99 -6.36
CA VAL A 93 3.48 -23.86 -7.74
C VAL A 93 4.14 -22.65 -8.38
N LYS A 94 5.24 -22.99 -9.04
CA LYS A 94 6.00 -22.24 -10.03
C LYS A 94 5.05 -21.46 -10.96
N GLY A 95 5.20 -20.15 -10.92
CA GLY A 95 4.37 -19.21 -11.63
C GLY A 95 4.47 -17.86 -10.94
N GLU A 96 5.62 -17.20 -11.12
CA GLU A 96 5.78 -15.76 -10.90
C GLU A 96 4.97 -15.03 -11.98
N ALA A 97 3.66 -15.23 -11.98
CA ALA A 97 2.77 -14.40 -12.78
C ALA A 97 2.78 -13.00 -12.13
N GLU A 98 3.37 -12.03 -12.84
CA GLU A 98 3.32 -10.62 -12.49
C GLU A 98 1.84 -10.20 -12.42
N ARG A 99 1.34 -9.90 -11.20
CA ARG A 99 -0.07 -9.54 -10.96
C ARG A 99 -0.38 -8.08 -11.30
N GLY A 100 0.58 -7.36 -11.88
CA GLY A 100 0.54 -5.92 -12.11
C GLY A 100 1.39 -5.13 -11.13
N LYS A 101 1.35 -3.81 -11.26
CA LYS A 101 2.13 -2.83 -10.52
C LYS A 101 1.24 -1.71 -10.01
N VAL A 102 1.54 -1.24 -8.80
CA VAL A 102 0.94 -0.03 -8.25
C VAL A 102 1.93 1.12 -8.26
N LEU A 103 1.50 2.30 -8.72
CA LEU A 103 2.24 3.55 -8.64
C LEU A 103 1.77 4.36 -7.43
N LEU A 104 2.72 4.63 -6.54
CA LEU A 104 2.50 5.34 -5.28
C LEU A 104 3.37 6.58 -5.18
N SER A 105 2.90 7.57 -4.42
CA SER A 105 3.63 8.76 -4.00
C SER A 105 3.69 8.81 -2.48
N LEU A 106 4.86 9.07 -1.91
CA LEU A 106 5.06 9.04 -0.46
C LEU A 106 5.78 10.30 0.00
N LYS A 107 5.24 10.95 1.02
CA LYS A 107 5.88 12.10 1.67
C LYS A 107 5.75 11.98 3.17
N TYR A 108 6.85 12.13 3.87
CA TYR A 108 6.85 12.21 5.33
C TYR A 108 7.07 13.65 5.78
N ALA A 109 6.12 14.19 6.53
CA ALA A 109 6.15 15.54 7.07
C ALA A 109 6.33 15.49 8.59
N THR A 110 7.59 15.61 9.04
CA THR A 110 7.96 15.55 10.47
C THR A 110 7.24 16.60 11.30
N GLN A 111 7.11 17.83 10.80
CA GLN A 111 6.43 18.94 11.47
C GLN A 111 4.96 18.65 11.81
N ARG A 112 4.32 17.74 11.05
CA ARG A 112 2.93 17.33 11.26
C ARG A 112 2.83 15.91 11.81
N SER A 113 3.97 15.27 12.09
CA SER A 113 4.08 13.85 12.40
C SER A 113 3.20 13.00 11.47
N ALA A 114 3.30 13.24 10.16
CA ALA A 114 2.36 12.71 9.18
C ALA A 114 3.05 12.02 8.00
N LEU A 115 2.61 10.79 7.70
CA LEU A 115 2.94 10.08 6.47
C LEU A 115 1.79 10.25 5.47
N ILE A 116 2.07 10.91 4.36
CA ILE A 116 1.15 11.19 3.27
C ILE A 116 1.41 10.17 2.16
N VAL A 117 0.37 9.41 1.79
CA VAL A 117 0.43 8.33 0.81
C VAL A 117 -0.54 8.64 -0.33
N GLY A 118 0.00 9.00 -1.50
CA GLY A 118 -0.75 9.15 -2.74
C GLY A 118 -0.84 7.83 -3.50
N ILE A 119 -2.05 7.38 -3.81
CA ILE A 119 -2.35 6.23 -4.67
C ILE A 119 -2.66 6.79 -6.05
N VAL A 120 -1.75 6.58 -7.00
CA VAL A 120 -1.89 7.18 -8.34
C VAL A 120 -2.70 6.23 -9.23
N ARG A 121 -2.16 5.05 -9.51
CA ARG A 121 -2.79 4.06 -10.40
C ARG A 121 -2.29 2.64 -10.16
N CYS A 122 -3.05 1.67 -10.63
CA CYS A 122 -2.66 0.25 -10.69
C CYS A 122 -2.80 -0.27 -12.13
N ALA A 123 -1.84 -1.08 -12.59
CA ALA A 123 -1.82 -1.69 -13.94
C ALA A 123 -0.93 -2.93 -13.95
#